data_AF-A0A2V2W4K1-F1
#
_entry.id   AF-A0A2V2W4K1-F1
#
_cell.length_a   1.000
_cell.length_b   1.000
_cell.length_c   1.000
_cell.angle_alpha   90.00
_cell.angle_beta   90.00
_cell.angle_gamma   90.00
#
_symmetry.space_group_name_H-M   'P 1'
#
loop_
_entity.id
_entity.type
_entity.pdbx_description
1 polymer ?
#
loop_
_entity_poly.entity_id
_entity_poly.type
_entity_poly.pdbx_seq_one_letter_code
_entity_poly.pdbx_strand_id
1 'polypeptide(L)'
;MENKKKHDMAAPYTQKLEDVAGDNFTPTVKSYNNQTFLQSPQGRLIRILCELEEPASRLRRHKVRSTVLVFGSARAMTTAEHERTREKYEASIAAAEDDAARVKFQQELNRLQRTRWMCEWMDKVQELSRRIAEFAVHNKDLINASFTHIPDYFRPTLSEVNKDASTTTSENEFP
;
A
#
# COMPACT_ATOMS: atom_id res chain seq x y z
N MET A 1 -27.95 34.14 -27.75
CA MET A 1 -26.82 33.24 -28.07
C MET A 1 -25.57 33.88 -27.51
N GLU A 2 -25.20 33.50 -26.29
CA GLU A 2 -24.12 34.12 -25.54
C GLU A 2 -22.84 33.33 -25.78
N ASN A 3 -21.90 33.93 -26.50
CA ASN A 3 -20.62 33.33 -26.84
C ASN A 3 -19.79 33.19 -25.55
N LYS A 4 -19.73 31.97 -25.01
CA LYS A 4 -18.73 31.57 -24.01
C LYS A 4 -17.34 31.77 -24.62
N LYS A 5 -16.73 32.95 -24.41
CA LYS A 5 -15.30 33.16 -24.66
C LYS A 5 -14.56 32.12 -23.84
N LYS A 6 -13.85 31.21 -24.54
CA LYS A 6 -12.86 30.33 -23.92
C LYS A 6 -11.94 31.21 -23.10
N HIS A 7 -11.90 30.97 -21.79
CA HIS A 7 -10.89 31.55 -20.94
C HIS A 7 -9.59 30.84 -21.31
N ASP A 8 -8.83 31.41 -22.25
CA ASP A 8 -7.46 31.01 -22.48
C ASP A 8 -6.75 31.18 -21.14
N MET A 9 -6.39 30.05 -20.53
CA MET A 9 -5.61 30.01 -19.31
C MET A 9 -4.21 30.53 -19.66
N ALA A 10 -4.05 31.86 -19.63
CA ALA A 10 -2.76 32.50 -19.74
C ALA A 10 -1.80 31.82 -18.77
N ALA A 11 -0.60 31.48 -19.23
CA ALA A 11 0.40 30.82 -18.39
C ALA A 11 0.59 31.67 -17.12
N PRO A 12 0.62 31.06 -15.92
CA PRO A 12 0.60 31.80 -14.64
C PRO A 12 1.84 32.68 -14.40
N TYR A 13 2.78 32.72 -15.35
CA TYR A 13 4.03 33.48 -15.29
C TYR A 13 4.08 34.68 -16.24
N THR A 14 2.97 35.07 -16.88
CA THR A 14 2.94 36.31 -17.68
C THR A 14 2.82 37.51 -16.76
N GLN A 15 3.90 38.31 -16.66
CA GLN A 15 3.92 39.56 -15.91
C GLN A 15 2.88 40.52 -16.49
N LYS A 16 1.92 40.92 -15.66
CA LYS A 16 0.89 41.88 -16.02
C LYS A 16 1.40 43.30 -15.79
N LEU A 17 0.82 44.27 -16.49
CA LEU A 17 1.15 45.69 -16.31
C LEU A 17 0.89 46.19 -14.87
N GLU A 18 -0.09 45.58 -14.19
CA GLU A 18 -0.42 45.83 -12.77
C GLU A 18 0.66 45.34 -11.80
N ASP A 19 1.47 44.34 -12.18
CA ASP A 19 2.56 43.80 -11.35
C ASP A 19 3.74 44.79 -11.23
N VAL A 20 3.85 45.75 -12.15
CA VAL A 20 4.90 46.77 -12.18
C VAL A 20 4.71 47.82 -11.07
N ALA A 21 3.47 48.04 -10.63
CA ALA A 21 3.11 49.03 -9.63
C ALA A 21 3.32 48.54 -8.17
N GLY A 22 3.65 47.26 -7.97
CA GLY A 22 4.09 46.72 -6.68
C GLY A 22 3.01 46.44 -5.62
N ASP A 23 1.78 46.93 -5.80
CA ASP A 23 0.80 46.99 -4.72
C ASP A 23 -0.09 45.76 -4.55
N ASN A 24 -0.11 44.78 -5.48
CA ASN A 24 -0.99 43.60 -5.40
C ASN A 24 -0.35 42.31 -5.97
N PHE A 25 0.73 41.81 -5.35
CA PHE A 25 1.27 40.50 -5.73
C PHE A 25 0.49 39.36 -5.06
N THR A 26 -0.22 38.56 -5.85
CA THR A 26 -0.71 37.25 -5.37
C THR A 26 0.40 36.20 -5.54
N PRO A 27 0.95 35.64 -4.45
CA PRO A 27 2.00 34.64 -4.57
C PRO A 27 1.47 33.41 -5.29
N THR A 28 2.20 32.95 -6.30
CA THR A 28 1.85 31.73 -7.04
C THR A 28 1.89 30.52 -6.11
N VAL A 29 0.94 29.60 -6.28
CA VAL A 29 0.91 28.33 -5.55
C VAL A 29 2.17 27.55 -5.89
N LYS A 30 2.96 27.25 -4.87
CA LYS A 30 4.18 26.44 -5.02
C LYS A 30 3.82 25.08 -5.63
N SER A 31 4.68 24.58 -6.51
CA SER A 31 4.42 23.35 -7.28
C SER A 31 4.08 22.14 -6.41
N TYR A 32 4.72 22.00 -5.25
CA TYR A 32 4.45 20.92 -4.29
C TYR A 32 3.11 21.04 -3.55
N ASN A 33 2.42 22.19 -3.63
CA ASN A 33 1.06 22.39 -3.12
C ASN A 33 0.02 22.41 -4.25
N ASN A 34 0.45 22.30 -5.51
CA ASN A 34 -0.43 22.33 -6.67
C ASN A 34 -0.87 20.89 -7.03
N GLN A 35 -2.07 20.51 -6.58
CA GLN A 35 -2.65 19.18 -6.83
C GLN A 35 -2.77 18.87 -8.33
N THR A 36 -3.18 19.85 -9.14
CA THR A 36 -3.30 19.69 -10.60
C THR A 36 -1.95 19.29 -11.22
N PHE A 37 -0.86 19.91 -10.79
CA PHE A 37 0.50 19.55 -11.22
C PHE A 37 0.91 18.17 -10.70
N LEU A 38 0.73 17.87 -9.41
CA LEU A 38 1.13 16.58 -8.83
C LEU A 38 0.41 15.37 -9.44
N GLN A 39 -0.85 15.54 -9.81
CA GLN A 39 -1.66 14.51 -10.47
C GLN A 39 -1.41 14.41 -11.98
N SER A 40 -0.77 15.42 -12.58
CA SER A 40 -0.40 15.41 -13.99
C SER A 40 0.70 14.38 -14.32
N PRO A 41 0.91 14.04 -15.61
CA PRO A 41 2.07 13.26 -16.05
C PRO A 41 3.41 13.86 -15.62
N GLN A 42 3.52 15.19 -15.57
CA GLN A 42 4.74 15.91 -15.17
C GLN A 42 5.03 15.74 -13.66
N GLY A 43 4.00 15.57 -12.84
CA GLY A 43 4.12 15.28 -11.40
C GLY A 43 4.50 13.82 -11.08
N ARG A 44 4.52 12.92 -12.08
CA ARG A 44 4.77 11.48 -11.87
C ARG A 44 6.09 11.20 -11.16
N LEU A 45 7.17 11.88 -11.54
CA LEU A 45 8.49 11.65 -10.95
C LEU A 45 8.48 11.92 -9.43
N ILE A 46 7.82 13.00 -9.02
CA ILE A 46 7.67 13.35 -7.61
C ILE A 46 6.90 12.26 -6.86
N ARG A 47 5.78 11.77 -7.43
CA ARG A 47 5.02 10.68 -6.83
C ARG A 47 5.84 9.40 -6.69
N ILE A 48 6.65 9.03 -7.68
CA ILE A 48 7.54 7.87 -7.58
C ILE A 48 8.51 8.02 -6.41
N LEU A 49 9.11 9.21 -6.24
CA LEU A 49 10.01 9.47 -5.11
C LEU A 49 9.27 9.36 -3.77
N CYS A 50 8.05 9.89 -3.68
CA CYS A 50 7.22 9.77 -2.48
C CYS A 50 6.89 8.30 -2.15
N GLU A 51 6.52 7.49 -3.14
CA GLU A 51 6.20 6.05 -2.98
C GLU A 51 7.42 5.22 -2.56
N LEU A 52 8.64 5.71 -2.79
CA LEU A 52 9.87 5.06 -2.32
C LEU A 52 10.26 5.53 -0.90
N GLU A 53 10.28 6.84 -0.68
CA GLU A 53 10.80 7.43 0.57
C GLU A 53 9.82 7.37 1.74
N GLU A 54 8.53 7.60 1.50
CA GLU A 54 7.54 7.62 2.58
C GLU A 54 7.42 6.26 3.27
N PRO A 55 7.31 5.12 2.57
CA PRO A 55 7.27 3.81 3.23
C PRO A 55 8.56 3.50 3.99
N ALA A 56 9.71 3.86 3.43
CA ALA A 56 11.00 3.66 4.09
C ALA A 56 11.09 4.46 5.39
N SER A 57 10.67 5.73 5.37
CA SER A 57 10.59 6.59 6.56
C SER A 57 9.62 6.04 7.61
N ARG A 58 8.43 5.59 7.18
CA ARG A 58 7.43 4.98 8.07
C ARG A 58 7.96 3.73 8.77
N LEU A 59 8.61 2.82 8.03
CA LEU A 59 9.21 1.61 8.60
C LEU A 59 10.31 1.93 9.62
N ARG A 60 11.15 2.94 9.36
CA ARG A 60 12.18 3.42 10.30
C ARG A 60 11.56 3.98 11.58
N ARG A 61 10.53 4.84 11.47
CA ARG A 61 9.82 5.43 12.63
C ARG A 61 9.21 4.36 13.53
N HIS A 62 8.64 3.29 12.95
CA HIS A 62 8.10 2.16 13.70
C HIS A 62 9.14 1.14 14.16
N LYS A 63 10.44 1.42 13.99
CA LYS A 63 11.55 0.56 14.41
C LYS A 63 11.45 -0.85 13.82
N VAL A 64 11.00 -0.97 12.57
CA VAL A 64 11.00 -2.25 11.84
C VAL A 64 12.45 -2.54 11.41
N ARG A 65 13.09 -3.51 12.07
CA ARG A 65 14.52 -3.83 11.87
C ARG A 65 14.77 -5.09 11.05
N SER A 66 13.78 -5.95 10.93
CA SER A 66 13.87 -7.21 10.20
C SER A 66 12.54 -7.52 9.55
N THR A 67 12.61 -7.99 8.31
CA THR A 67 11.43 -8.30 7.50
C THR A 67 11.61 -9.72 6.97
N VAL A 68 10.60 -10.56 7.18
CA VAL A 68 10.48 -11.85 6.49
C VAL A 68 9.44 -11.66 5.41
N LEU A 69 9.84 -11.83 4.15
CA LEU A 69 8.95 -11.66 3.00
C LEU A 69 8.57 -13.03 2.44
N VAL A 70 7.27 -13.32 2.44
CA VAL A 70 6.70 -14.55 1.88
C VAL A 70 5.86 -14.19 0.66
N PHE A 71 6.06 -14.91 -0.44
CA PHE A 71 5.29 -14.74 -1.67
C PHE A 71 4.35 -15.91 -1.88
N GLY A 72 3.19 -15.64 -2.47
CA GLY A 72 2.18 -16.65 -2.77
C GLY A 72 1.24 -16.19 -3.88
N SER A 73 0.46 -17.13 -4.40
CA SER A 73 -0.59 -16.83 -5.38
C SER A 73 -1.71 -16.03 -4.72
N ALA A 74 -2.14 -14.92 -5.34
CA ALA A 74 -3.27 -14.12 -4.86
C ALA A 74 -4.63 -14.87 -4.86
N ARG A 75 -4.66 -16.08 -5.44
CA ARG A 75 -5.87 -16.94 -5.55
C ARG A 75 -5.83 -18.10 -4.56
N ALA A 76 -4.77 -18.21 -3.77
CA ALA A 76 -4.62 -19.28 -2.82
C ALA A 76 -5.48 -18.99 -1.58
N MET A 77 -6.07 -20.03 -1.03
CA MET A 77 -7.00 -19.97 0.11
C MET A 77 -6.50 -20.97 1.16
N THR A 78 -6.86 -20.78 2.43
CA THR A 78 -6.68 -21.84 3.42
C THR A 78 -7.60 -23.03 3.11
N THR A 79 -7.29 -24.22 3.62
CA THR A 79 -8.15 -25.40 3.40
C THR A 79 -9.56 -25.15 3.91
N ALA A 80 -9.71 -24.51 5.08
CA ALA A 80 -11.01 -24.19 5.66
C ALA A 80 -11.84 -23.21 4.79
N GLU A 81 -11.21 -22.18 4.23
CA GLU A 81 -11.89 -21.24 3.32
C GLU A 81 -12.28 -21.90 2.00
N HIS A 82 -11.43 -22.77 1.47
CA HIS A 82 -11.70 -23.55 0.25
C HIS A 82 -12.93 -24.44 0.45
N GLU A 83 -13.00 -25.17 1.55
CA GLU A 83 -14.13 -26.04 1.88
C GLU A 83 -15.44 -25.27 2.04
N ARG A 84 -15.44 -24.16 2.79
CA ARG A 84 -16.62 -23.29 2.92
C ARG A 84 -17.10 -22.75 1.57
N THR A 85 -16.15 -22.37 0.70
CA THR A 85 -16.48 -21.86 -0.63
C THR A 85 -17.01 -22.97 -1.54
N ARG A 86 -16.47 -24.18 -1.40
CA ARG A 86 -16.96 -25.38 -2.09
C ARG A 86 -18.40 -25.68 -1.70
N GLU A 87 -18.69 -25.75 -0.40
CA GLU A 87 -20.03 -25.99 0.14
C GLU A 87 -21.03 -24.92 -0.32
N LYS A 88 -20.59 -23.65 -0.35
CA LYS A 88 -21.42 -22.55 -0.88
C LYS A 88 -21.80 -22.79 -2.35
N TYR A 89 -20.87 -23.21 -3.20
CA TYR A 89 -21.18 -23.49 -4.59
C TYR A 89 -22.05 -24.74 -4.74
N GLU A 90 -21.80 -25.80 -3.99
CA GLU A 90 -22.64 -27.01 -3.98
C GLU A 90 -24.09 -26.70 -3.56
N ALA A 91 -24.28 -25.92 -2.51
CA ALA A 91 -25.60 -25.43 -2.09
C ALA A 91 -26.26 -24.55 -3.17
N SER A 92 -25.49 -23.68 -3.82
CA SER A 92 -26.01 -22.80 -4.89
C SER A 92 -26.43 -23.60 -6.14
N ILE A 93 -25.74 -24.71 -6.44
CA ILE A 93 -26.10 -25.64 -7.52
C ILE A 93 -27.40 -26.37 -7.20
N ALA A 94 -27.56 -26.82 -5.95
CA ALA A 94 -28.76 -27.50 -5.47
C ALA A 94 -29.99 -26.59 -5.45
N ALA A 95 -29.80 -25.31 -5.08
CA ALA A 95 -30.86 -24.30 -5.04
C ALA A 95 -31.16 -23.63 -6.39
N ALA A 96 -30.36 -23.89 -7.44
CA ALA A 96 -30.56 -23.26 -8.74
C ALA A 96 -31.80 -23.81 -9.44
N GLU A 97 -32.78 -22.93 -9.69
CA GLU A 97 -34.00 -23.24 -10.45
C GLU A 97 -33.75 -23.21 -11.96
N ASP A 98 -32.82 -22.36 -12.43
CA ASP A 98 -32.45 -22.22 -13.84
C ASP A 98 -31.19 -23.04 -14.20
N ASP A 99 -31.21 -23.67 -15.37
CA ASP A 99 -30.12 -24.49 -15.89
C ASP A 99 -28.89 -23.64 -16.21
N ALA A 100 -29.05 -22.39 -16.69
CA ALA A 100 -27.91 -21.52 -16.96
C ALA A 100 -27.19 -21.11 -15.66
N ALA A 101 -27.95 -20.83 -14.59
CA ALA A 101 -27.39 -20.59 -13.26
C ALA A 101 -26.63 -21.82 -12.72
N ARG A 102 -27.20 -23.02 -12.87
CA ARG A 102 -26.56 -24.28 -12.44
C ARG A 102 -25.24 -24.52 -13.15
N VAL A 103 -25.19 -24.35 -14.47
CA VAL A 103 -23.95 -24.49 -15.27
C VAL A 103 -22.89 -23.49 -14.82
N LYS A 104 -23.27 -22.24 -14.56
CA LYS A 104 -22.34 -21.21 -14.08
C LYS A 104 -21.70 -21.60 -12.73
N PHE A 105 -22.50 -22.02 -11.75
CA PHE A 105 -21.95 -22.43 -10.45
C PHE A 105 -21.09 -23.69 -10.55
N GLN A 106 -21.44 -24.64 -11.42
CA GLN A 106 -20.60 -25.81 -11.69
C GLN A 106 -19.24 -25.43 -12.29
N GLN A 107 -19.20 -24.44 -13.19
CA GLN A 107 -17.95 -23.93 -13.76
C GLN A 107 -17.05 -23.27 -12.70
N GLU A 108 -17.63 -22.46 -11.81
CA GLU A 108 -16.89 -21.84 -10.71
C GLU A 108 -16.38 -22.90 -9.70
N LEU A 109 -17.20 -23.91 -9.38
CA LEU A 109 -16.78 -25.04 -8.55
C LEU A 109 -15.60 -25.79 -9.17
N ASN A 110 -15.66 -26.09 -10.47
CA ASN A 110 -14.56 -26.73 -11.18
C ASN A 110 -13.30 -25.86 -11.20
N ARG A 111 -13.45 -24.53 -11.30
CA ARG A 111 -12.32 -23.58 -11.19
C ARG A 111 -11.69 -23.60 -9.80
N LEU A 112 -12.52 -23.60 -8.75
CA LEU A 112 -12.08 -23.69 -7.36
C LEU A 112 -11.38 -25.03 -7.07
N GLN A 113 -11.86 -26.13 -7.63
CA GLN A 113 -11.22 -27.44 -7.46
C GLN A 113 -9.80 -27.48 -8.05
N ARG A 114 -9.57 -26.80 -9.18
CA ARG A 114 -8.23 -26.67 -9.79
C ARG A 114 -7.24 -25.91 -8.90
N THR A 115 -7.72 -25.08 -7.96
CA THR A 115 -6.87 -24.35 -7.03
C THR A 115 -6.66 -25.06 -5.70
N ARG A 116 -7.26 -26.25 -5.49
CA ARG A 116 -7.19 -27.00 -4.23
C ARG A 116 -5.76 -27.30 -3.78
N TRP A 117 -4.86 -27.61 -4.72
CA TRP A 117 -3.47 -27.93 -4.40
C TRP A 117 -2.72 -26.79 -3.69
N MET A 118 -3.15 -25.54 -3.86
CA MET A 118 -2.54 -24.39 -3.19
C MET A 118 -2.90 -24.31 -1.70
N CYS A 119 -3.97 -24.98 -1.27
CA CYS A 119 -4.49 -24.84 0.10
C CYS A 119 -3.49 -25.33 1.15
N GLU A 120 -2.86 -26.47 0.89
CA GLU A 120 -1.81 -27.01 1.76
C GLU A 120 -0.67 -26.01 1.98
N TRP A 121 -0.27 -25.29 0.93
CA TRP A 121 0.81 -24.31 1.01
C TRP A 121 0.40 -23.05 1.78
N MET A 122 -0.84 -22.59 1.62
CA MET A 122 -1.35 -21.47 2.40
C MET A 122 -1.45 -21.79 3.89
N ASP A 123 -1.91 -22.99 4.23
CA ASP A 123 -1.98 -23.44 5.63
C ASP A 123 -0.56 -23.49 6.24
N LYS A 124 0.42 -24.01 5.49
CA LYS A 124 1.83 -24.02 5.93
C LYS A 124 2.41 -22.61 6.09
N VAL A 125 2.12 -21.69 5.17
CA VAL A 125 2.57 -20.29 5.27
C VAL A 125 1.94 -19.59 6.46
N GLN A 126 0.66 -19.82 6.72
CA GLN A 126 -0.05 -19.26 7.87
C GLN A 126 0.55 -19.79 9.18
N GLU A 127 0.79 -21.09 9.26
CA GLU A 127 1.40 -21.72 10.44
C GLU A 127 2.85 -21.26 10.66
N LEU A 128 3.65 -21.15 9.58
CA LEU A 128 5.00 -20.60 9.66
C LEU A 128 4.98 -19.15 10.15
N SER A 129 4.08 -18.33 9.62
CA SER A 129 3.94 -16.92 10.02
C SER A 129 3.54 -16.80 11.50
N ARG A 130 2.62 -17.65 11.97
CA ARG A 130 2.24 -17.74 13.39
C ARG A 130 3.45 -18.09 14.26
N ARG A 131 4.20 -19.13 13.89
CA ARG A 131 5.40 -19.55 14.64
C ARG A 131 6.48 -18.47 14.69
N ILE A 132 6.71 -17.76 13.58
CA ILE A 132 7.66 -16.64 13.53
C ILE A 132 7.19 -15.52 14.46
N ALA A 133 5.91 -15.16 14.42
CA ALA A 133 5.35 -14.13 15.29
C ALA A 133 5.46 -14.52 16.77
N GLU A 134 5.09 -15.75 17.11
CA GLU A 134 5.21 -16.28 18.47
C GLU A 134 6.66 -16.31 18.92
N PHE A 135 7.57 -16.80 18.08
CA PHE A 135 8.99 -16.78 18.38
C PHE A 135 9.46 -15.35 18.67
N ALA A 136 9.04 -14.37 17.87
CA ALA A 136 9.41 -12.97 18.05
C ALA A 136 8.88 -12.36 19.34
N VAL A 137 7.65 -12.72 19.74
CA VAL A 137 7.05 -12.25 21.00
C VAL A 137 7.76 -12.84 22.22
N HIS A 138 8.08 -14.14 22.19
CA HIS A 138 8.68 -14.84 23.33
C HIS A 138 10.19 -14.66 23.45
N ASN A 139 10.90 -14.39 22.35
CA ASN A 139 12.38 -14.35 22.30
C ASN A 139 12.93 -12.96 21.97
N LYS A 140 12.32 -11.91 22.54
CA LYS A 140 12.72 -10.51 22.29
C LYS A 140 14.20 -10.26 22.59
N ASP A 141 14.73 -10.84 23.66
CA ASP A 141 16.11 -10.62 24.07
C ASP A 141 17.12 -11.23 23.09
N LEU A 142 16.83 -12.44 22.59
CA LEU A 142 17.66 -13.09 21.57
C LEU A 142 17.66 -12.30 20.26
N ILE A 143 16.50 -11.80 19.85
CA ILE A 143 16.36 -10.95 18.66
C ILE A 143 17.11 -9.63 18.86
N ASN A 144 16.98 -8.99 20.01
CA ASN A 144 17.72 -7.76 20.30
C ASN A 144 19.24 -8.00 20.30
N ALA A 145 19.68 -9.11 20.87
CA ALA A 145 21.07 -9.52 20.88
C ALA A 145 21.62 -9.78 19.47
N SER A 146 20.83 -10.36 18.55
CA SER A 146 21.31 -10.60 17.18
C SER A 146 21.69 -9.33 16.45
N PHE A 147 21.06 -8.19 16.76
CA PHE A 147 21.41 -6.92 16.13
C PHE A 147 22.74 -6.31 16.61
N THR A 148 23.31 -6.78 17.73
CA THR A 148 24.59 -6.26 18.23
C THR A 148 25.78 -6.69 17.36
N HIS A 149 25.65 -7.82 16.65
CA HIS A 149 26.70 -8.38 15.80
C HIS A 149 26.56 -8.01 14.32
N ILE A 150 25.61 -7.13 13.98
CA ILE A 150 25.39 -6.70 12.59
C ILE A 150 26.47 -5.69 12.19
N PRO A 151 27.13 -5.88 11.02
CA PRO A 151 28.10 -4.92 10.49
C PRO A 151 27.52 -3.51 10.37
N ASP A 152 28.34 -2.49 10.61
CA ASP A 152 27.89 -1.10 10.74
C ASP A 152 27.16 -0.54 9.50
N TYR A 153 27.41 -1.08 8.31
CA TYR A 153 26.71 -0.67 7.08
C TYR A 153 25.28 -1.24 6.94
N PHE A 154 24.91 -2.23 7.75
CA PHE A 154 23.52 -2.70 7.90
C PHE A 154 22.83 -2.10 9.13
N ARG A 155 23.56 -1.38 9.98
CA ARG A 155 22.94 -0.62 11.07
C ARG A 155 22.34 0.64 10.45
N PRO A 156 21.02 0.89 10.60
CA PRO A 156 20.50 2.21 10.36
C PRO A 156 21.33 3.17 11.23
N THR A 157 21.92 4.19 10.62
CA THR A 157 22.65 5.24 11.33
C THR A 157 21.72 5.77 12.43
N LEU A 158 22.06 5.52 13.70
CA LEU A 158 21.21 5.89 14.84
C LEU A 158 20.91 7.40 14.86
N SER A 159 21.77 8.21 14.22
CA SER A 159 21.56 9.63 13.97
C SER A 159 20.36 9.93 13.05
N GLU A 160 20.06 9.08 12.07
CA GLU A 160 18.89 9.22 11.19
C GLU A 160 17.62 8.81 11.92
N VAL A 161 17.65 7.67 12.63
CA VAL A 161 16.51 7.19 13.44
C VAL A 161 16.13 8.17 14.56
N ASN A 162 17.11 8.79 15.22
CA ASN A 162 16.88 9.77 16.29
C ASN A 162 16.43 11.15 15.76
N LYS A 163 16.85 11.56 14.55
CA LYS A 163 16.32 12.78 13.90
C LYS A 163 14.83 12.60 13.56
N ASP A 164 14.45 11.43 13.06
CA ASP A 164 13.06 11.11 12.70
C ASP A 164 12.15 11.03 13.95
N ALA A 165 12.68 10.56 15.08
CA ALA A 165 11.98 10.55 16.37
C ALA A 165 11.77 11.95 16.97
N SER A 166 12.69 12.89 16.73
CA SER A 166 12.55 14.30 17.16
C SER A 166 11.52 15.09 16.34
N THR A 167 11.13 14.56 15.18
CA THR A 167 10.02 15.08 14.39
C THR A 167 8.73 14.41 14.89
N THR A 168 8.31 14.74 16.11
CA THR A 168 6.97 14.39 16.62
C THR A 168 5.94 15.24 15.89
N THR A 169 5.45 14.78 14.74
CA THR A 169 4.10 15.16 14.31
C THR A 169 3.11 14.49 15.25
N SER A 170 2.17 15.28 15.75
CA SER A 170 1.14 14.90 16.74
C SER A 170 0.50 13.56 16.42
N GLU A 171 0.25 12.75 17.47
CA GLU A 171 -0.29 11.37 17.47
C GLU A 171 -1.69 11.19 16.82
N ASN A 172 -2.21 12.17 16.09
CA ASN A 172 -3.57 12.19 15.53
C ASN A 172 -3.61 12.52 14.03
N GLU A 173 -2.80 11.85 13.21
CA GLU A 173 -3.03 11.80 11.76
C GLU A 173 -3.05 10.34 11.35
N PHE A 174 -4.22 9.72 11.41
CA PHE A 174 -4.92 8.98 10.34
C PHE A 174 -6.20 8.37 10.96
N PRO A 175 -7.35 8.39 10.25
CA PRO A 175 -8.61 7.80 10.72
C PRO A 175 -8.58 6.27 10.81
#